data_AF-A0A7C1GAM0-F1
#
_entry.id   AF-A0A7C1GAM0-F1
#
_cell.length_a   1.000
_cell.length_b   1.000
_cell.length_c   1.000
_cell.angle_alpha   90.00
_cell.angle_beta   90.00
_cell.angle_gamma   90.00
#
_symmetry.space_group_name_H-M   'P 1'
#
loop_
_entity.id
_entity.type
_entity.pdbx_description
1 polymer ?
#
loop_
_entity_poly.entity_id
_entity_poly.type
_entity_poly.pdbx_seq_one_letter_code
_entity_poly.pdbx_strand_id
1 'polypeptide(L)' 'MNITLVADNREKLSGIPGMLANKGADVTMMQLATGDYMINDEIIIERKTSTDFVASIINGRLLKQCAGLRKTKM' A
#
# COMPACT_ATOMS: atom_id res chain seq x y z
N MET A 1 -16.88 -6.93 -11.87
CA MET A 1 -16.46 -5.78 -11.06
C MET A 1 -15.00 -5.53 -11.41
N ASN A 2 -14.65 -4.37 -11.96
CA ASN A 2 -13.25 -4.09 -12.32
C ASN A 2 -12.56 -3.51 -11.09
N ILE A 3 -11.51 -4.15 -10.60
CA ILE A 3 -10.71 -3.63 -9.47
C ILE A 3 -9.58 -2.81 -10.06
N THR A 4 -9.60 -1.50 -9.86
CA THR A 4 -8.46 -0.64 -10.19
C THR A 4 -7.56 -0.54 -8.97
N LEU A 5 -6.26 -0.68 -9.20
CA LEU A 5 -5.27 -0.72 -8.14
C LEU A 5 -4.08 0.15 -8.52
N VAL A 6 -3.78 1.14 -7.69
CA VAL A 6 -2.55 1.91 -7.78
C VAL A 6 -1.58 1.35 -6.75
N ALA A 7 -0.48 0.76 -7.20
CA ALA A 7 0.60 0.31 -6.33
C ALA A 7 1.68 1.39 -6.23
N ASP A 8 2.20 1.62 -5.03
CA ASP A 8 3.36 2.48 -4.84
C ASP A 8 4.57 1.91 -5.59
N ASN A 9 5.36 2.77 -6.24
CA ASN A 9 6.58 2.37 -6.95
C ASN A 9 7.55 1.52 -6.09
N ARG A 10 7.55 1.71 -4.76
CA ARG A 10 8.36 0.92 -3.81
C ARG A 10 7.95 -0.55 -3.76
N GLU A 11 6.70 -0.89 -4.09
CA GLU A 11 6.20 -2.26 -4.09
C GLU A 11 6.60 -3.07 -5.32
N LYS A 12 7.28 -2.47 -6.31
CA LYS A 12 7.74 -3.19 -7.51
C LYS A 12 8.58 -4.43 -7.17
N LEU A 13 9.44 -4.34 -6.15
CA LEU A 13 10.33 -5.43 -5.74
C LEU A 13 9.62 -6.53 -4.94
N SER A 14 8.38 -6.31 -4.50
CA SER A 14 7.59 -7.32 -3.78
C SER A 14 7.07 -8.44 -4.70
N GLY A 15 6.97 -8.18 -6.01
CA GLY A 15 6.29 -9.06 -6.98
C GLY A 15 4.75 -9.08 -6.88
N ILE A 16 4.17 -8.50 -5.83
CA ILE A 16 2.73 -8.49 -5.58
C ILE A 16 1.94 -7.73 -6.67
N PRO A 17 2.37 -6.55 -7.16
CA PRO A 17 1.65 -5.86 -8.24
C PRO A 17 1.45 -6.77 -9.48
N GLY A 18 2.50 -7.52 -9.86
CA GLY A 18 2.42 -8.48 -10.97
C GLY A 18 1.49 -9.66 -10.67
N MET A 19 1.52 -10.19 -9.45
CA MET A 19 0.60 -11.26 -9.04
C MET A 19 -0.88 -10.82 -9.07
N LEU A 20 -1.16 -9.57 -8.69
CA LEU A 20 -2.52 -9.01 -8.72
C LEU A 20 -2.99 -8.74 -10.15
N ALA A 21 -2.10 -8.22 -11.01
CA ALA A 21 -2.38 -8.07 -12.44
C ALA A 21 -2.71 -9.41 -13.10
N ASN A 22 -1.94 -10.46 -12.80
CA ASN A 22 -2.20 -11.82 -13.28
C ASN A 22 -3.53 -12.41 -12.77
N LYS A 23 -4.08 -11.87 -11.68
CA LYS A 23 -5.40 -12.24 -11.15
C LYS A 23 -6.54 -11.36 -11.69
N GLY A 24 -6.25 -10.43 -12.60
CA GLY A 24 -7.24 -9.60 -13.28
C GLY A 24 -7.50 -8.24 -12.64
N ALA A 25 -6.66 -7.78 -11.71
CA ALA A 25 -6.70 -6.38 -11.27
C ALA A 25 -6.07 -5.46 -12.32
N ASP A 26 -6.65 -4.28 -12.53
CA ASP A 26 -6.05 -3.24 -13.35
C ASP A 26 -5.03 -2.46 -12.52
N VAL A 27 -3.76 -2.87 -12.63
CA VAL A 27 -2.67 -2.41 -11.78
C VAL A 27 -1.85 -1.31 -12.48
N THR A 28 -1.81 -0.13 -11.87
CA THR A 28 -0.93 0.98 -12.27
C THR A 28 0.12 1.26 -11.18
N MET A 29 1.34 1.60 -11.59
CA MET A 29 2.42 1.96 -10.67
C MET A 29 2.55 3.49 -10.58
N MET A 30 2.45 4.07 -9.39
CA MET A 30 2.64 5.50 -9.16
C MET A 30 3.34 5.75 -7.81
N GLN A 31 3.82 6.97 -7.55
CA GLN A 31 4.27 7.34 -6.21
C GLN A 31 3.08 7.78 -5.37
N LEU A 32 2.80 7.07 -4.28
CA LEU A 32 1.74 7.44 -3.34
C LEU A 32 2.28 8.37 -2.26
N ALA A 33 1.44 9.30 -1.79
CA ALA A 33 1.79 10.16 -0.67
C ALA A 33 1.86 9.39 0.66
N THR A 34 1.06 8.32 0.80
CA THR A 34 1.04 7.40 1.93
C THR A 34 0.42 6.06 1.51
N GLY A 35 0.70 4.98 2.24
CA GLY A 35 0.29 3.63 1.88
C GLY A 35 1.12 3.02 0.75
N ASP A 36 0.78 1.78 0.43
CA ASP A 36 1.46 0.95 -0.57
C ASP A 36 0.53 0.56 -1.72
N TYR A 37 -0.79 0.48 -1.47
CA TYR A 37 -1.80 0.20 -2.50
C TYR A 37 -3.05 1.07 -2.28
N MET A 38 -3.54 1.71 -3.33
CA MET A 38 -4.86 2.34 -3.39
C MET A 38 -5.79 1.49 -4.24
N ILE A 39 -6.96 1.13 -3.71
CA ILE A 39 -7.99 0.38 -4.44
C ILE A 39 -9.14 1.33 -4.75
N ASN A 40 -9.50 1.41 -6.04
CA ASN A 40 -10.64 2.19 -6.54
C ASN A 40 -10.68 3.65 -6.06
N ASP A 41 -9.52 4.25 -5.75
CA ASP A 41 -9.41 5.59 -5.12
C ASP A 41 -10.17 5.74 -3.78
N GLU A 42 -10.55 4.63 -3.15
CA GLU A 42 -11.40 4.60 -1.95
C GLU A 42 -10.72 3.94 -0.75
N ILE A 43 -9.80 3.00 -0.97
CA ILE A 43 -9.20 2.21 0.12
C ILE A 43 -7.69 2.25 0.00
N ILE A 44 -7.04 2.86 0.99
CA ILE A 44 -5.59 2.80 1.14
C ILE A 44 -5.17 1.61 2.01
N ILE A 45 -4.21 0.83 1.51
CA ILE A 45 -3.61 -0.31 2.18
C ILE A 45 -2.13 -0.04 2.39
N GLU A 46 -1.66 -0.30 3.60
CA GLU A 46 -0.25 -0.30 3.96
C GLU A 46 0.17 -1.75 4.21
N ARG A 47 1.09 -2.25 3.39
CA ARG A 47 1.69 -3.57 3.56
C ARG A 47 2.85 -3.49 4.55
N LYS A 48 3.03 -4.55 5.32
CA LYS A 48 4.15 -4.64 6.26
C LYS A 48 4.55 -6.09 6.44
N THR A 49 5.85 -6.36 6.39
CA THR A 49 6.35 -7.66 6.85
C THR A 49 6.20 -7.75 8.38
N SER A 50 6.19 -8.97 8.93
CA SER A 50 6.14 -9.15 10.39
C SER A 50 7.32 -8.48 11.09
N THR A 51 8.51 -8.58 10.50
CA THR A 51 9.73 -7.94 10.99
C THR A 51 9.64 -6.41 10.96
N ASP A 52 9.14 -5.83 9.86
CA ASP A 52 8.96 -4.38 9.76
C ASP A 52 7.88 -3.88 10.71
N PHE A 53 6.84 -4.68 10.94
CA PHE A 53 5.77 -4.35 11.88
C PHE A 53 6.31 -4.26 13.31
N VAL A 54 7.00 -5.30 13.78
CA VAL A 54 7.63 -5.29 15.11
C VAL A 54 8.64 -4.16 15.22
N ALA A 55 9.50 -3.98 14.22
CA ALA A 55 10.46 -2.88 14.20
C ALA A 55 9.75 -1.52 14.27
N SER A 56 8.63 -1.33 13.56
CA SER A 56 7.86 -0.07 13.55
C SER A 56 7.22 0.28 14.90
N ILE A 57 6.92 -0.73 15.72
CA ILE A 57 6.46 -0.54 17.10
C ILE A 57 7.63 -0.08 17.97
N ILE A 58 8.75 -0.81 17.91
CA ILE A 58 9.94 -0.55 18.74
C ILE A 58 10.50 0.86 18.50
N ASN A 59 10.54 1.31 17.25
CA ASN A 59 11.03 2.65 16.90
C ASN A 59 9.94 3.74 16.92
N GLY A 60 8.72 3.42 17.36
CA GLY A 60 7.62 4.38 17.49
C GLY A 60 7.06 4.92 16.17
N ARG A 61 7.44 4.37 15.01
CA ARG A 61 6.98 4.85 13.69
C ARG A 61 5.56 4.40 13.35
N LEU A 62 5.08 3.29 13.91
CA LEU A 62 3.79 2.69 13.54
C LEU A 62 2.62 3.68 13.64
N LEU A 63 2.46 4.35 14.79
CA LEU A 63 1.33 5.27 15.00
C LEU A 63 1.40 6.51 14.09
N LYS A 64 2.62 6.97 13.74
CA LYS A 64 2.81 8.06 12.78
C LYS A 64 2.36 7.65 11.38
N GLN A 65 2.66 6.42 10.97
CA GLN A 65 2.19 5.86 9.70
C GLN A 65 0.66 5.76 9.68
N CYS A 66 0.05 5.20 10.73
CA CYS A 66 -1.42 5.13 10.85
C CYS A 66 -2.08 6.52 10.79
N ALA A 67 -1.48 7.53 11.43
CA ALA A 67 -1.98 8.90 11.36
C ALA A 67 -1.86 9.49 9.94
N GLY A 68 -0.83 9.11 9.18
CA GLY A 68 -0.69 9.45 7.76
C GLY A 68 -1.82 8.84 6.92
N LEU A 69 -2.03 7.53 7.06
CA LEU A 69 -3.09 6.79 6.37
C LEU A 69 -4.47 7.40 6.63
N ARG A 70 -4.80 7.72 7.88
CA ARG A 70 -6.08 8.34 8.26
C ARG A 70 -6.31 9.73 7.63
N LYS A 71 -5.26 10.48 7.33
CA LYS A 71 -5.36 11.84 6.76
C LYS A 71 -5.56 11.83 5.25
N THR A 72 -5.40 10.67 4.60
CA THR A 72 -5.68 10.51 3.18
C THR A 72 -7.13 10.91 2.95
N LYS A 73 -7.31 12.06 2.29
CA LYS A 73 -8.64 12.43 1.79
C LYS A 73 -8.92 11.51 0.62
N MET A 74 -9.70 10.48 0.88
CA MET A 74 -10.53 9.83 -0.15
C MET A 74 -11.69 10.77 -0.47
#